data_AF-A0A0S3KFV1-F1
#
_entry.id   AF-A0A0S3KFV1-F1
#
_cell.length_a   1.000
_cell.length_b   1.000
_cell.length_c   1.000
_cell.angle_alpha   90.00
_cell.angle_beta   90.00
_cell.angle_gamma   90.00
#
_symmetry.space_group_name_H-M   'P 1'
#
loop_
_entity.id
_entity.type
_entity.pdbx_description
1 polymer ?
#
loop_
_entity_poly.entity_id
_entity_poly.type
_entity_poly.pdbx_seq_one_letter_code
_entity_poly.pdbx_strand_id
1 'polypeptide(L)'
;MKNDIWCEYKTESPIILPKEHQEKIKIIQFFVENGLLKIGETSYPIVYGDLYFIDAQQSYCIEEVEEELVQSTIMISTEMATKLAKSLDFEVEYHRIFEKNGHFHVASPHYKAIDKRFKEAYSVFKADKPLRKALFVSRVIELLNYAVVTLEKSK
;
A
#
# COMPACT_ATOMS: atom_id res chain seq x y z
N MET A 1 1.05 21.05 0.99
CA MET A 1 1.25 20.38 2.30
C MET A 1 0.10 19.48 2.74
N LYS A 2 -1.18 19.72 2.39
CA LYS A 2 -2.30 18.80 2.74
C LYS A 2 -2.37 17.53 1.88
N ASN A 3 -1.51 17.38 0.86
CA ASN A 3 -1.70 16.38 -0.20
C ASN A 3 -0.75 15.17 -0.13
N ASP A 4 0.21 15.13 0.82
CA ASP A 4 1.29 14.13 0.80
C ASP A 4 0.85 12.74 1.27
N ILE A 5 -0.25 12.64 2.03
CA ILE A 5 -0.73 11.38 2.62
C ILE A 5 -2.24 11.23 2.44
N TRP A 6 -2.70 9.99 2.27
CA TRP A 6 -4.12 9.62 2.22
C TRP A 6 -4.33 8.23 2.82
N CYS A 7 -5.50 8.00 3.41
CA CYS A 7 -5.85 6.70 3.94
C CYS A 7 -7.35 6.43 3.91
N GLU A 8 -7.69 5.25 3.40
CA GLU A 8 -9.01 4.64 3.39
C GLU A 8 -8.95 3.33 4.16
N TYR A 9 -9.98 3.06 4.96
CA TYR A 9 -10.06 1.87 5.78
C TYR A 9 -11.40 1.17 5.54
N LYS A 10 -11.32 -0.09 5.09
CA LYS A 10 -12.47 -0.95 4.79
C LYS A 10 -13.56 -0.20 4.00
N THR A 11 -13.14 0.38 2.89
CA THR A 11 -14.03 1.04 1.95
C THR A 11 -14.42 0.09 0.85
N GLU A 12 -15.70 0.08 0.53
CA GLU A 12 -16.22 -0.41 -0.74
C GLU A 12 -15.72 0.54 -1.83
N SER A 13 -14.98 0.04 -2.82
CA SER A 13 -14.47 0.87 -3.91
C SER A 13 -15.02 0.41 -5.26
N PRO A 14 -15.41 1.33 -6.14
CA PRO A 14 -15.76 0.97 -7.49
C PRO A 14 -14.54 0.39 -8.21
N ILE A 15 -14.83 -0.60 -9.04
CA ILE A 15 -13.92 -1.28 -9.93
C ILE A 15 -13.45 -0.25 -10.96
N ILE A 16 -12.13 -0.05 -11.12
CA ILE A 16 -11.44 0.85 -12.08
C ILE A 16 -11.09 2.24 -11.50
N LEU A 17 -9.80 2.44 -11.24
CA LEU A 17 -9.19 3.78 -11.17
C LEU A 17 -8.51 4.06 -12.52
N PRO A 18 -8.96 5.05 -13.30
CA PRO A 18 -8.32 5.40 -14.55
C PRO A 18 -6.90 5.95 -14.34
N LYS A 19 -6.13 5.84 -15.43
CA LYS A 19 -4.72 6.17 -15.59
C LYS A 19 -4.46 7.68 -15.52
N GLU A 20 -4.73 8.31 -14.38
CA GLU A 20 -4.19 9.65 -14.10
C GLU A 20 -2.82 9.48 -13.46
N HIS A 21 -1.87 10.36 -13.80
CA HIS A 21 -0.54 10.39 -13.18
C HIS A 21 -0.70 10.47 -11.65
N GLN A 22 -0.55 9.34 -10.99
CA GLN A 22 -0.69 9.25 -9.55
C GLN A 22 0.66 9.64 -8.96
N GLU A 23 0.76 10.81 -8.35
CA GLU A 23 1.98 11.26 -7.66
C GLU A 23 2.26 10.49 -6.34
N LYS A 24 1.58 9.35 -6.13
CA LYS A 24 1.55 8.62 -4.88
C LYS A 24 1.74 7.12 -5.11
N ILE A 25 2.66 6.56 -4.33
CA ILE A 25 2.71 5.11 -4.11
C ILE A 25 1.53 4.68 -3.26
N LYS A 26 1.16 3.40 -3.36
CA LYS A 26 0.02 2.83 -2.63
C LYS A 26 0.44 1.56 -1.93
N ILE A 27 -0.16 1.35 -0.77
CA ILE A 27 -0.09 0.11 -0.01
C ILE A 27 -1.53 -0.32 0.22
N ILE A 28 -1.90 -1.47 -0.33
CA ILE A 28 -3.28 -1.97 -0.34
C ILE A 28 -3.33 -3.31 0.38
N GLN A 29 -4.37 -3.49 1.20
CA GLN A 29 -4.76 -4.76 1.78
C GLN A 29 -6.20 -5.09 1.36
N PHE A 30 -6.39 -6.26 0.77
CA PHE A 30 -7.72 -6.74 0.35
C PHE A 30 -8.35 -7.65 1.39
N PHE A 31 -9.68 -7.59 1.52
CA PHE A 31 -10.50 -8.44 2.39
C PHE A 31 -11.57 -9.18 1.60
N VAL A 32 -11.21 -9.65 0.41
CA VAL A 32 -12.04 -10.48 -0.45
C VAL A 32 -11.27 -11.72 -0.88
N GLU A 33 -12.00 -12.76 -1.21
CA GLU A 33 -11.47 -13.97 -1.82
C GLU A 33 -11.92 -14.03 -3.30
N ASN A 34 -11.08 -14.57 -4.18
CA ASN A 34 -11.41 -14.85 -5.59
C ASN A 34 -11.59 -13.61 -6.50
N GLY A 35 -10.59 -12.73 -6.55
CA GLY A 35 -10.49 -11.69 -7.60
C GLY A 35 -9.10 -11.67 -8.25
N LEU A 36 -8.94 -10.90 -9.32
CA LEU A 36 -7.65 -10.67 -9.97
C LEU A 36 -7.26 -9.19 -9.85
N LEU A 37 -6.10 -8.93 -9.24
CA LEU A 37 -5.46 -7.62 -9.26
C LEU A 37 -4.49 -7.56 -10.43
N LYS A 38 -4.76 -6.67 -11.39
CA LYS A 38 -3.81 -6.36 -12.46
C LYS A 38 -3.05 -5.08 -12.12
N ILE A 39 -1.72 -5.14 -12.16
CA ILE A 39 -0.83 -3.99 -11.99
C ILE A 39 0.05 -3.91 -13.23
N GLY A 40 -0.13 -2.87 -14.04
CA GLY A 40 0.48 -2.80 -15.37
C GLY A 40 0.10 -4.03 -16.21
N GLU A 41 1.10 -4.82 -16.60
CA GLU A 41 0.92 -6.06 -17.37
C GLU A 41 0.85 -7.33 -16.49
N THR A 42 1.10 -7.20 -15.18
CA THR A 42 1.16 -8.36 -14.26
C THR A 42 -0.19 -8.60 -13.61
N SER A 43 -0.61 -9.86 -13.53
CA SER A 43 -1.86 -10.28 -12.89
C SER A 43 -1.58 -11.11 -11.64
N TYR A 44 -2.29 -10.79 -10.56
CA TYR A 44 -2.18 -11.44 -9.26
C TYR A 44 -3.53 -11.98 -8.82
N PRO A 45 -3.65 -13.23 -8.38
CA PRO A 45 -4.81 -13.63 -7.59
C PRO A 45 -4.85 -12.79 -6.31
N ILE A 46 -6.03 -12.23 -6.01
CA ILE A 46 -6.29 -11.56 -4.75
C ILE A 46 -6.44 -12.63 -3.68
N VAL A 47 -5.51 -12.60 -2.73
CA VAL A 47 -5.53 -13.47 -1.56
C VAL A 47 -5.94 -12.62 -0.36
N TYR A 48 -6.89 -13.15 0.43
CA TYR A 48 -7.42 -12.44 1.59
C TYR A 48 -6.31 -12.02 2.55
N GLY A 49 -6.22 -10.72 2.83
CA GLY A 49 -5.31 -10.15 3.81
C GLY A 49 -3.89 -9.85 3.30
N ASP A 50 -3.56 -10.25 2.06
CA ASP A 50 -2.26 -9.97 1.44
C ASP A 50 -2.04 -8.48 1.18
N LEU A 51 -0.75 -8.12 1.04
CA LEU A 51 -0.30 -6.75 0.85
C LEU A 51 0.23 -6.53 -0.56
N TYR A 52 -0.17 -5.41 -1.14
CA TYR A 52 0.25 -4.99 -2.46
C TYR A 52 0.83 -3.57 -2.37
N PHE A 53 2.10 -3.46 -2.76
CA PHE A 53 2.84 -2.21 -2.85
C PHE A 53 2.89 -1.81 -4.32
N ILE A 54 2.36 -0.64 -4.66
CA ILE A 54 2.17 -0.21 -6.04
C ILE A 54 2.84 1.16 -6.22
N ASP A 55 3.73 1.26 -7.20
CA ASP A 55 4.39 2.50 -7.55
C ASP A 55 3.42 3.54 -8.13
N ALA A 56 3.80 4.80 -8.02
CA ALA A 56 3.11 5.96 -8.58
C ALA A 56 2.85 5.85 -10.09
N GLN A 57 3.79 5.27 -10.85
CA GLN A 57 3.68 5.16 -12.30
C GLN A 57 2.85 3.97 -12.77
N GLN A 58 2.43 3.08 -11.85
CA GLN A 58 1.62 1.92 -12.19
C GLN A 58 0.13 2.20 -12.05
N SER A 59 -0.60 1.91 -13.12
CA SER A 59 -2.04 1.72 -13.06
C SER A 59 -2.36 0.34 -12.51
N TYR A 60 -3.43 0.23 -11.73
CA TYR A 60 -3.96 -1.06 -11.34
C TYR A 60 -5.48 -1.11 -11.54
N CYS A 61 -5.99 -2.29 -11.84
CA CYS A 61 -7.41 -2.58 -11.85
C CYS A 61 -7.68 -3.91 -11.17
N ILE A 62 -8.91 -4.08 -10.74
CA ILE A 62 -9.39 -5.31 -10.11
C ILE A 62 -10.43 -5.88 -11.04
N GLU A 63 -10.35 -7.18 -11.30
CA GLU A 63 -11.25 -7.91 -12.18
C GLU A 63 -11.78 -9.16 -11.45
N GLU A 64 -12.84 -9.74 -12.00
CA GLU A 64 -13.35 -11.05 -11.58
C GLU A 64 -13.78 -11.16 -10.10
N VAL A 65 -14.19 -10.06 -9.47
CA VAL A 65 -14.71 -10.09 -8.09
C VAL A 65 -16.20 -10.37 -8.12
N GLU A 66 -16.60 -11.54 -7.62
CA GLU A 66 -18.02 -11.94 -7.48
C GLU A 66 -18.69 -11.31 -6.25
N GLU A 67 -17.89 -10.90 -5.26
CA GLU A 67 -18.33 -10.33 -3.99
C GLU A 67 -18.13 -8.80 -3.92
N GLU A 68 -18.56 -8.21 -2.82
CA GLU A 68 -18.32 -6.80 -2.54
C GLU A 68 -16.84 -6.53 -2.25
N LEU A 69 -16.21 -5.65 -3.04
CA LEU A 69 -14.78 -5.33 -2.91
C LEU A 69 -14.51 -4.51 -1.65
N VAL A 70 -13.97 -5.16 -0.61
CA VAL A 70 -13.51 -4.49 0.61
C VAL A 70 -11.99 -4.39 0.63
N GLN A 71 -11.47 -3.16 0.75
CA GLN A 71 -10.03 -2.91 0.83
C GLN A 71 -9.67 -1.80 1.84
N SER A 72 -8.41 -1.81 2.27
CA SER A 72 -7.76 -0.70 2.98
C SER A 72 -6.61 -0.19 2.14
N THR A 73 -6.50 1.14 2.01
CA THR A 73 -5.49 1.79 1.16
C THR A 73 -4.77 2.87 1.95
N ILE A 74 -3.45 2.85 1.90
CA ILE A 74 -2.58 3.96 2.31
C ILE A 74 -1.90 4.49 1.06
N MET A 75 -1.92 5.81 0.87
CA MET A 75 -1.14 6.46 -0.18
C MET A 75 -0.22 7.50 0.42
N ILE A 76 1.03 7.52 -0.05
CA ILE A 76 1.99 8.58 0.26
C ILE A 76 2.61 9.11 -1.03
N SER A 77 2.89 10.41 -1.08
CA SER A 77 3.56 11.02 -2.24
C SER A 77 4.92 10.38 -2.48
N THR A 78 5.29 10.18 -3.74
CA THR A 78 6.61 9.65 -4.12
C THR A 78 7.74 10.48 -3.52
N GLU A 79 7.62 11.81 -3.53
CA GLU A 79 8.61 12.70 -2.89
C GLU A 79 8.86 12.35 -1.42
N MET A 80 7.79 12.11 -0.66
CA MET A 80 7.90 11.71 0.74
C MET A 80 8.49 10.32 0.90
N ALA A 81 8.08 9.36 0.08
CA ALA A 81 8.59 7.99 0.12
C ALA A 81 10.10 7.95 -0.18
N THR A 82 10.56 8.67 -1.20
CA THR A 82 11.99 8.81 -1.54
C THR A 82 12.78 9.51 -0.43
N LYS A 83 12.21 10.54 0.23
CA LYS A 83 12.87 11.17 1.39
C LYS A 83 13.00 10.21 2.56
N LEU A 84 11.99 9.39 2.81
CA LEU A 84 12.04 8.36 3.85
C LEU A 84 13.09 7.31 3.51
N ALA A 85 13.16 6.83 2.26
CA ALA A 85 14.18 5.91 1.78
C ALA A 85 15.59 6.39 2.13
N LYS A 86 15.91 7.63 1.76
CA LYS A 86 17.21 8.25 2.05
C LYS A 86 17.48 8.48 3.54
N SER A 87 16.46 8.87 4.30
CA SER A 87 16.64 9.20 5.72
C SER A 87 16.80 7.96 6.60
N LEU A 88 16.35 6.81 6.12
CA LEU A 88 16.34 5.54 6.84
C LEU A 88 17.27 4.49 6.21
N ASP A 89 18.06 4.87 5.20
CA ASP A 89 19.06 4.03 4.53
C ASP A 89 18.48 2.71 3.97
N PHE A 90 17.37 2.81 3.22
CA PHE A 90 16.73 1.65 2.55
C PHE A 90 16.47 1.88 1.05
N GLU A 91 17.24 2.74 0.39
CA GLU A 91 17.05 3.07 -1.03
C GLU A 91 17.11 1.83 -1.94
N VAL A 92 17.94 0.84 -1.61
CA VAL A 92 18.06 -0.41 -2.38
C VAL A 92 16.76 -1.20 -2.32
N GLU A 93 16.17 -1.33 -1.13
CA GLU A 93 14.90 -2.01 -0.93
C GLU A 93 13.76 -1.23 -1.54
N TYR A 94 13.75 0.10 -1.40
CA TYR A 94 12.78 0.97 -2.06
C TYR A 94 12.76 0.74 -3.57
N HIS A 95 13.94 0.74 -4.20
CA HIS A 95 14.09 0.45 -5.63
C HIS A 95 13.50 -0.92 -5.98
N ARG A 96 13.77 -1.95 -5.16
CA ARG A 96 13.25 -3.31 -5.41
C ARG A 96 11.74 -3.44 -5.21
N ILE A 97 11.16 -2.69 -4.26
CA ILE A 97 9.73 -2.75 -3.93
C ILE A 97 8.89 -1.95 -4.94
N PHE A 98 9.35 -0.76 -5.35
CA PHE A 98 8.55 0.15 -6.15
C PHE A 98 9.08 0.35 -7.57
N GLU A 99 10.39 0.47 -7.78
CA GLU A 99 10.89 0.97 -9.07
C GLU A 99 11.26 -0.15 -10.05
N LYS A 100 11.80 -1.27 -9.57
CA LYS A 100 12.33 -2.35 -10.44
C LYS A 100 11.24 -2.96 -11.33
N ASN A 101 10.09 -3.26 -10.72
CA ASN A 101 8.95 -3.88 -11.40
C ASN A 101 7.70 -3.00 -11.36
N GLY A 102 7.74 -1.83 -10.70
CA GLY A 102 6.57 -1.00 -10.46
C GLY A 102 5.70 -1.45 -9.28
N HIS A 103 5.94 -2.64 -8.73
CA HIS A 103 5.10 -3.19 -7.66
C HIS A 103 5.78 -4.35 -6.92
N PHE A 104 5.22 -4.68 -5.77
CA PHE A 104 5.65 -5.79 -4.93
C PHE A 104 4.46 -6.38 -4.16
N HIS A 105 4.35 -7.71 -4.17
CA HIS A 105 3.32 -8.45 -3.47
C HIS A 105 3.93 -9.20 -2.28
N VAL A 106 3.24 -9.16 -1.15
CA VAL A 106 3.66 -9.80 0.10
C VAL A 106 2.52 -10.62 0.68
N ALA A 107 2.77 -11.92 0.82
CA ALA A 107 1.89 -12.81 1.56
C ALA A 107 1.81 -12.42 3.05
N SER A 108 0.60 -12.40 3.61
CA SER A 108 0.37 -11.95 4.99
C SER A 108 -0.38 -12.98 5.83
N PRO A 109 0.28 -14.07 6.27
CA PRO A 109 -0.35 -15.06 7.15
C PRO A 109 -0.78 -14.45 8.50
N HIS A 110 -0.21 -13.31 8.88
CA HIS A 110 -0.59 -12.53 10.07
C HIS A 110 -1.37 -11.26 9.71
N TYR A 111 -2.25 -11.34 8.70
CA TYR A 111 -2.99 -10.19 8.15
C TYR A 111 -3.70 -9.31 9.20
N LYS A 112 -4.14 -9.87 10.34
CA LYS A 112 -4.77 -9.10 11.43
C LYS A 112 -3.83 -8.07 12.06
N ALA A 113 -2.54 -8.39 12.16
CA ALA A 113 -1.54 -7.46 12.66
C ALA A 113 -1.30 -6.31 11.67
N ILE A 114 -1.36 -6.60 10.36
CA ILE A 114 -1.30 -5.61 9.29
C ILE A 114 -2.56 -4.74 9.27
N ASP A 115 -3.76 -5.33 9.34
CA ASP A 115 -5.05 -4.61 9.38
C ASP A 115 -5.08 -3.62 10.56
N LYS A 116 -4.51 -4.01 11.71
CA LYS A 116 -4.34 -3.11 12.85
C LYS A 116 -3.53 -1.85 12.48
N ARG A 117 -2.49 -1.96 11.65
CA ARG A 117 -1.70 -0.80 11.20
C ARG A 117 -2.49 0.12 10.27
N PHE A 118 -3.29 -0.43 9.37
CA PHE A 118 -4.23 0.36 8.57
C PHE A 118 -5.26 1.08 9.43
N LYS A 119 -5.85 0.38 10.40
CA LYS A 119 -6.82 0.97 11.34
C LYS A 119 -6.21 2.09 12.17
N GLU A 120 -5.00 1.90 12.68
CA GLU A 120 -4.24 2.92 13.42
C GLU A 120 -3.92 4.13 12.52
N ALA A 121 -3.43 3.90 11.30
CA ALA A 121 -3.12 4.95 10.33
C ALA A 121 -4.37 5.77 9.98
N TYR A 122 -5.50 5.10 9.73
CA TYR A 122 -6.77 5.75 9.44
C TYR A 122 -7.29 6.57 10.62
N SER A 123 -7.28 6.00 11.82
CA SER A 123 -7.69 6.70 13.05
C SER A 123 -6.89 7.99 13.26
N VAL A 124 -5.58 7.93 13.05
CA VAL A 124 -4.70 9.10 13.12
C VAL A 124 -5.01 10.06 11.98
N PHE A 125 -5.14 9.60 10.74
CA PHE A 125 -5.43 10.43 9.56
C PHE A 125 -6.72 11.25 9.71
N LYS A 126 -7.77 10.66 10.29
CA LYS A 126 -9.06 11.32 10.55
C LYS A 126 -9.05 12.22 11.79
N ALA A 127 -8.13 12.01 12.72
CA ALA A 127 -8.02 12.84 13.89
C ALA A 127 -7.47 14.24 13.54
N ASP A 128 -7.93 15.26 14.26
CA ASP A 128 -7.31 16.59 14.25
C ASP A 128 -6.46 16.74 15.51
N LYS A 129 -5.23 16.20 15.46
CA LYS A 129 -4.32 16.13 16.61
C LYS A 129 -2.92 16.60 16.23
N PRO A 130 -2.18 17.19 17.19
CA PRO A 130 -0.74 17.39 17.03
C PRO A 130 -0.04 16.08 16.67
N LEU A 131 1.05 16.15 15.90
CA LEU A 131 1.87 15.01 15.47
C LEU A 131 1.16 13.99 14.54
N ARG A 132 -0.04 14.27 14.05
CA ARG A 132 -0.78 13.38 13.13
C ARG A 132 0.09 12.83 12.00
N LYS A 133 0.82 13.69 11.31
CA LYS A 133 1.68 13.29 10.18
C LYS A 133 2.78 12.32 10.64
N ALA A 134 3.44 12.59 11.76
CA ALA A 134 4.48 11.72 12.30
C ALA A 134 3.93 10.35 12.71
N LEU A 135 2.80 10.33 13.42
CA LEU A 135 2.13 9.09 13.82
C LEU A 135 1.67 8.28 12.61
N PHE A 136 1.09 8.94 11.60
CA PHE A 136 0.72 8.28 10.35
C PHE A 136 1.92 7.64 9.67
N VAL A 137 3.00 8.41 9.48
CA VAL A 137 4.24 7.94 8.84
C VAL A 137 4.87 6.79 9.62
N SER A 138 4.78 6.79 10.94
CA SER A 138 5.28 5.65 11.74
C SER A 138 4.60 4.33 11.35
N ARG A 139 3.30 4.34 11.04
CA ARG A 139 2.57 3.15 10.59
C ARG A 139 2.99 2.75 9.17
N VAL A 140 3.25 3.73 8.30
CA VAL A 140 3.76 3.48 6.94
C VAL A 140 5.14 2.82 6.99
N ILE A 141 6.04 3.32 7.85
CA ILE A 141 7.37 2.74 8.04
C ILE A 141 7.27 1.29 8.50
N GLU A 142 6.35 0.96 9.42
CA GLU A 142 6.14 -0.43 9.85
C GLU A 142 5.70 -1.35 8.70
N LEU A 143 4.84 -0.87 7.79
CA LEU A 143 4.42 -1.63 6.60
C LEU A 143 5.57 -1.79 5.60
N LEU A 144 6.37 -0.74 5.37
CA LEU A 144 7.56 -0.81 4.53
C LEU A 144 8.59 -1.80 5.09
N ASN A 145 8.82 -1.77 6.41
CA ASN A 145 9.71 -2.72 7.07
C ASN A 145 9.21 -4.17 6.90
N TYR A 146 7.90 -4.41 6.93
CA TYR A 146 7.34 -5.73 6.66
C TYR A 146 7.65 -6.21 5.23
N ALA A 147 7.58 -5.32 4.23
CA ALA A 147 8.00 -5.63 2.86
C ALA A 147 9.50 -5.93 2.77
N VAL A 148 10.34 -5.11 3.40
CA VAL A 148 11.80 -5.28 3.44
C VAL A 148 12.19 -6.64 4.03
N VAL A 149 11.67 -6.97 5.20
CA VAL A 149 11.97 -8.24 5.88
C VAL A 149 11.51 -9.44 5.03
N THR A 150 10.39 -9.31 4.31
CA THR A 150 9.93 -10.36 3.39
C THR A 150 10.88 -10.52 2.21
N LEU A 151 11.29 -9.41 1.59
CA LEU A 151 12.23 -9.37 0.47
C LEU A 151 13.58 -10.03 0.81
N GLU A 152 14.03 -9.92 2.06
CA GLU A 152 15.25 -10.56 2.55
C GLU A 152 15.11 -12.06 2.77
N LYS A 153 13.96 -12.52 3.27
CA LYS A 153 13.69 -13.95 3.49
C LYS A 153 13.54 -14.76 2.19
N SER A 154 13.27 -14.09 1.07
CA SER A 154 13.16 -14.69 -0.25
C SER A 154 14.49 -14.74 -1.03
N LYS A 155 15.61 -14.31 -0.42
CA LYS A 155 16.97 -14.51 -0.96
C LYS A 155 17.49 -15.90 -0.60
#